data_AF-A0A3N4GUD6-F1
#
_entry.id   AF-A0A3N4GUD6-F1
#
_cell.length_a   1.000
_cell.length_b   1.000
_cell.length_c   1.000
_cell.angle_alpha   90.00
_cell.angle_beta   90.00
_cell.angle_gamma   90.00
#
_symmetry.space_group_name_H-M   'P 1'
#
loop_
_entity.id
_entity.type
_entity.pdbx_description
1 polymer ?
#
loop_
_entity_poly.entity_id
_entity_poly.type
_entity_poly.pdbx_seq_one_letter_code
_entity_poly.pdbx_strand_id
1 'polypeptide(L)'
;MEDNSLMIMNLIIHAGDAKSSAMEAIYAAKKKDFDLANEKIKEANAKINQAHNTQTNLLTEEANGNHTELSLLMIHAQDHLMTALTFLDMAKELIDVYSAMETLKAERGTDGE
;
A
#
# COMPACT_ATOMS: atom_id res chain seq x y z
N MET A 1 17.41 8.99 21.30
CA MET A 1 16.08 9.64 21.25
C MET A 1 15.82 10.33 19.92
N GLU A 2 16.75 11.11 19.35
CA GLU A 2 16.55 11.76 18.03
C GLU A 2 16.44 10.77 16.85
N ASP A 3 17.25 9.71 16.83
CA ASP A 3 17.22 8.70 15.74
C ASP A 3 15.87 7.96 15.62
N ASN A 4 15.23 7.63 16.75
CA ASN A 4 13.93 6.95 16.74
C ASN A 4 12.83 7.85 16.15
N SER A 5 12.86 9.15 16.40
CA SER A 5 11.86 10.08 15.84
C SER A 5 11.94 10.18 14.32
N LEU A 6 13.15 10.23 13.76
CA LEU A 6 13.34 10.27 12.30
C LEU A 6 12.89 8.96 11.63
N MET A 7 13.20 7.81 12.24
CA MET A 7 12.72 6.51 11.77
C MET A 7 11.20 6.44 11.75
N ILE A 8 10.54 6.89 12.83
CA ILE A 8 9.08 6.89 12.95
C ILE A 8 8.44 7.84 11.92
N MET A 9 9.01 9.04 11.70
CA MET A 9 8.49 9.93 10.65
C MET A 9 8.63 9.33 9.26
N ASN A 10 9.76 8.69 8.94
CA ASN A 10 9.94 8.02 7.65
C ASN A 10 8.91 6.90 7.43
N LEU A 11 8.60 6.11 8.47
CA LEU A 11 7.53 5.11 8.42
C LEU A 11 6.18 5.76 8.04
N ILE A 12 5.81 6.86 8.70
CA ILE A 12 4.55 7.56 8.44
C ILE A 12 4.50 8.11 7.01
N ILE A 13 5.57 8.76 6.55
CA ILE A 13 5.63 9.38 5.22
C ILE A 13 5.53 8.30 4.14
N HIS A 14 6.35 7.25 4.21
CA HIS A 14 6.33 6.18 3.22
C HIS A 14 5.00 5.42 3.20
N ALA A 15 4.41 5.15 4.37
CA ALA A 15 3.10 4.52 4.46
C ALA A 15 1.99 5.42 3.88
N GLY A 16 2.01 6.72 4.20
CA GLY A 16 1.07 7.70 3.66
C GLY A 16 1.14 7.80 2.14
N ASP A 17 2.36 7.90 1.60
CA ASP A 17 2.59 7.96 0.16
C ASP A 17 2.18 6.67 -0.54
N ALA A 18 2.42 5.50 0.07
CA ALA A 18 2.01 4.21 -0.46
C ALA A 18 0.48 4.10 -0.53
N LYS A 19 -0.21 4.52 0.54
CA LYS A 19 -1.68 4.55 0.59
C LYS A 19 -2.24 5.49 -0.47
N SER A 20 -1.63 6.65 -0.68
CA SER A 20 -2.03 7.58 -1.73
C SER A 20 -1.90 6.94 -3.12
N SER A 21 -0.75 6.34 -3.43
CA SER A 21 -0.54 5.62 -4.69
C SER A 21 -1.52 4.46 -4.89
N ALA A 22 -1.83 3.68 -3.83
CA ALA A 22 -2.83 2.61 -3.91
C ALA A 22 -4.24 3.15 -4.21
N MET A 23 -4.63 4.29 -3.61
CA MET A 23 -5.90 4.95 -3.92
C MET A 23 -5.93 5.47 -5.35
N GLU A 24 -4.85 6.09 -5.83
CA GLU A 24 -4.71 6.53 -7.23
C GLU A 24 -4.87 5.35 -8.20
N ALA A 25 -4.30 4.18 -7.88
CA ALA A 25 -4.46 2.97 -8.68
C ALA A 25 -5.94 2.55 -8.80
N ILE A 26 -6.68 2.56 -7.69
CA ILE A 26 -8.12 2.27 -7.68
C ILE A 26 -8.89 3.27 -8.56
N TYR A 27 -8.55 4.56 -8.48
CA TYR A 27 -9.21 5.59 -9.31
C TYR A 27 -8.89 5.45 -10.79
N ALA A 28 -7.66 5.05 -11.16
CA ALA A 28 -7.27 4.78 -12.54
C ALA A 28 -8.03 3.57 -13.11
N ALA A 29 -8.10 2.46 -12.37
CA ALA A 29 -8.85 1.28 -12.78
C ALA A 29 -10.36 1.53 -12.92
N LYS A 30 -10.95 2.35 -12.04
CA LYS A 30 -12.34 2.83 -12.19
C LYS A 30 -12.59 3.55 -13.52
N LYS A 31 -11.57 4.24 -14.04
CA LYS A 31 -11.60 4.93 -15.34
C LYS A 31 -11.15 4.04 -16.49
N LYS A 32 -10.89 2.74 -16.23
CA LYS A 32 -10.37 1.74 -17.17
C LYS A 32 -8.95 2.03 -17.67
N ASP A 33 -8.22 2.88 -16.96
CA ASP A 33 -6.80 3.13 -17.22
C ASP A 33 -5.97 2.12 -16.41
N PHE A 34 -5.90 0.89 -16.93
CA PHE A 34 -5.25 -0.23 -16.24
C PHE A 34 -3.72 -0.11 -16.26
N ASP A 35 -3.15 0.59 -17.25
CA ASP A 35 -1.71 0.82 -17.31
C ASP A 35 -1.27 1.74 -16.18
N LEU A 36 -1.95 2.89 -16.01
CA LEU A 36 -1.70 3.78 -14.89
C LEU A 36 -2.00 3.11 -13.54
N ALA A 37 -3.06 2.30 -13.46
CA ALA A 37 -3.35 1.56 -12.24
C ALA A 37 -2.19 0.64 -11.83
N ASN A 38 -1.65 -0.13 -12.78
CA ASN A 38 -0.51 -1.01 -12.54
C ASN A 38 0.78 -0.24 -12.20
N GLU A 39 1.02 0.91 -12.84
CA GLU A 39 2.13 1.79 -12.48
C GLU A 39 2.01 2.25 -11.02
N LYS A 40 0.82 2.69 -10.61
CA LYS A 40 0.56 3.18 -9.25
C LYS A 40 0.65 2.08 -8.19
N ILE A 41 0.27 0.84 -8.51
CA ILE A 41 0.53 -0.32 -7.65
C ILE A 41 2.02 -0.58 -7.46
N LYS A 42 2.85 -0.43 -8.51
CA LYS A 42 4.31 -0.58 -8.40
C LYS A 42 4.91 0.52 -7.51
N GLU A 43 4.46 1.76 -7.70
CA GLU A 43 4.87 2.90 -6.87
C GLU A 43 4.53 2.67 -5.38
N ALA A 44 3.29 2.22 -5.10
CA ALA A 44 2.84 1.89 -3.76
C ALA A 44 3.69 0.78 -3.13
N ASN A 45 3.92 -0.33 -3.85
CA ASN A 45 4.76 -1.43 -3.37
C ASN A 45 6.18 -0.98 -3.01
N ALA A 46 6.80 -0.14 -3.85
CA ALA A 46 8.16 0.34 -3.60
C ALA A 46 8.25 1.11 -2.27
N LYS A 47 7.28 1.99 -2.00
CA LYS A 47 7.17 2.76 -0.77
C LYS A 47 6.86 1.88 0.45
N ILE A 48 5.95 0.92 0.31
CA ILE A 48 5.65 -0.06 1.37
C ILE A 48 6.89 -0.86 1.72
N ASN A 49 7.66 -1.35 0.74
CA ASN A 49 8.84 -2.17 1.02
C ASN A 49 9.86 -1.43 1.90
N GLN A 50 10.04 -0.12 1.71
CA GLN A 50 10.92 0.70 2.54
C GLN A 50 10.42 0.76 4.00
N ALA A 51 9.12 1.00 4.19
CA ALA A 51 8.52 1.06 5.52
C ALA A 51 8.44 -0.33 6.20
N HIS A 52 8.12 -1.37 5.44
CA HIS A 52 7.97 -2.74 5.93
C HIS A 52 9.30 -3.35 6.40
N ASN A 53 10.42 -3.06 5.72
CA ASN A 53 11.74 -3.48 6.19
C ASN A 53 12.06 -2.89 7.57
N THR A 54 11.70 -1.63 7.76
CA THR A 54 11.87 -0.93 9.04
C THR A 54 11.02 -1.57 10.14
N GLN A 55 9.74 -1.89 9.87
CA GLN A 55 8.87 -2.63 10.80
C GLN A 55 9.41 -4.03 11.11
N THR A 56 9.90 -4.76 10.09
CA THR A 56 10.45 -6.12 10.24
C THR A 56 11.66 -6.12 11.16
N ASN A 57 12.55 -5.13 11.01
CA ASN A 57 13.71 -4.97 11.88
C ASN A 57 13.28 -4.70 13.34
N LEU A 58 12.29 -3.82 13.57
CA LEU A 58 11.77 -3.56 14.91
C LEU A 58 11.23 -4.82 15.59
N LEU A 59 10.46 -5.64 14.87
CA LEU A 59 9.95 -6.93 15.39
C LEU A 59 11.07 -7.93 15.66
N THR A 60 12.11 -7.93 14.82
CA THR A 60 13.27 -8.82 14.98
C THR A 60 14.07 -8.45 16.23
N GLU A 61 14.33 -7.16 16.45
CA GLU A 61 15.00 -6.67 17.66
C GLU A 61 14.19 -6.99 18.91
N GLU A 62 12.87 -6.80 18.88
CA GLU A 62 11.99 -7.16 20.00
C GLU A 62 12.04 -8.66 20.32
N ALA A 63 12.01 -9.52 19.29
CA ALA A 63 12.13 -10.98 19.46
C ALA A 63 13.49 -11.42 20.03
N ASN A 64 14.56 -10.66 19.75
CA ASN A 64 15.89 -10.88 20.31
C ASN A 64 16.05 -10.36 21.76
N GLY A 65 14.98 -9.80 22.35
CA GLY A 65 14.98 -9.24 23.70
C GLY A 65 15.39 -7.76 23.78
N ASN A 66 15.63 -7.11 22.63
CA ASN A 66 15.90 -5.68 22.55
C ASN A 66 14.58 -4.92 22.45
N HIS A 67 13.96 -4.67 23.60
CA HIS A 67 12.70 -3.95 23.65
C HIS A 67 12.85 -2.51 23.15
N THR A 68 12.08 -2.16 22.14
CA THR A 68 11.93 -0.76 21.70
C THR A 68 10.91 -0.05 22.58
N GLU A 69 11.19 1.20 22.96
CA GLU A 69 10.25 2.00 23.73
C GLU A 69 8.97 2.29 22.92
N LEU A 70 7.84 1.76 23.40
CA LEU A 70 6.55 1.96 22.77
C LEU A 70 6.04 3.38 23.05
N SER A 71 6.03 4.24 22.04
CA SER A 71 5.43 5.57 22.09
C SER A 71 4.14 5.63 21.28
N LEU A 72 3.26 6.60 21.59
CA LEU A 72 2.06 6.83 20.79
C LEU A 72 2.38 7.10 19.32
N LEU A 73 3.52 7.77 19.05
CA LEU A 73 3.97 8.05 17.69
C LEU A 73 4.42 6.78 16.95
N MET A 74 5.07 5.84 17.65
CA MET A 74 5.44 4.53 17.07
C MET A 74 4.19 3.72 16.72
N ILE A 75 3.21 3.67 17.62
CA ILE A 75 1.92 3.00 17.37
C ILE A 75 1.25 3.63 16.13
N HIS A 76 1.21 4.96 16.07
CA HIS A 76 0.62 5.67 14.93
C HIS A 76 1.32 5.36 13.61
N ALA A 77 2.65 5.24 13.61
CA ALA A 77 3.41 4.85 12.42
C ALA A 77 3.09 3.42 11.95
N GLN A 78 2.96 2.48 12.89
CA GLN A 78 2.55 1.11 12.58
C GLN A 78 1.10 1.06 12.04
N ASP A 79 0.18 1.86 12.60
CA ASP A 79 -1.20 1.97 12.10
C ASP A 79 -1.23 2.47 10.64
N HIS A 80 -0.43 3.49 10.31
CA HIS A 80 -0.31 3.97 8.93
C HIS A 80 0.21 2.88 7.99
N LEU A 81 1.25 2.16 8.39
CA LEU A 81 1.85 1.12 7.56
C LEU A 81 0.88 -0.05 7.32
N MET A 82 0.24 -0.55 8.37
CA MET A 82 -0.72 -1.65 8.25
C MET A 82 -1.96 -1.27 7.45
N THR A 83 -2.45 -0.03 7.61
CA THR A 83 -3.55 0.44 6.76
C THR A 83 -3.10 0.63 5.31
N ALA A 84 -1.91 1.17 5.04
CA ALA A 84 -1.38 1.28 3.69
C ALA A 84 -1.25 -0.08 2.98
N LEU A 85 -0.75 -1.11 3.69
CA LEU A 85 -0.71 -2.50 3.22
C LEU A 85 -2.10 -3.00 2.83
N THR A 86 -3.08 -2.82 3.72
CA THR A 86 -4.46 -3.22 3.47
C THR A 86 -5.04 -2.52 2.23
N PHE A 87 -4.79 -1.22 2.06
CA PHE A 87 -5.23 -0.49 0.87
C PHE A 87 -4.56 -0.97 -0.40
N LEU A 88 -3.28 -1.32 -0.35
CA LEU A 88 -2.55 -1.87 -1.50
C LEU A 88 -3.12 -3.22 -1.94
N ASP A 89 -3.38 -4.12 -1.01
CA ASP A 89 -3.94 -5.44 -1.34
C ASP A 89 -5.37 -5.31 -1.86
N MET A 90 -6.19 -4.47 -1.23
CA MET A 90 -7.53 -4.15 -1.74
C MET A 90 -7.49 -3.48 -3.13
N ALA A 91 -6.48 -2.66 -3.41
CA ALA A 91 -6.35 -2.01 -4.71
C ALA A 91 -6.08 -3.03 -5.82
N LYS A 92 -5.23 -4.04 -5.59
CA LYS A 92 -4.98 -5.14 -6.54
C LYS A 92 -6.28 -5.89 -6.86
N GLU A 93 -6.99 -6.34 -5.84
CA GLU A 93 -8.27 -7.06 -6.00
C GLU A 93 -9.31 -6.22 -6.77
N LEU A 94 -9.40 -4.93 -6.48
CA LEU A 94 -10.33 -4.03 -7.19
C LEU A 94 -9.94 -3.83 -8.66
N ILE A 95 -8.64 -3.75 -8.98
CA ILE A 95 -8.17 -3.66 -10.37
C ILE A 95 -8.61 -4.90 -11.15
N ASP A 96 -8.42 -6.09 -10.57
CA ASP A 96 -8.82 -7.36 -11.20
C ASP A 96 -10.34 -7.40 -11.44
N VAL A 97 -11.14 -6.95 -10.46
CA VAL A 97 -12.59 -6.83 -10.62
C VAL A 97 -12.96 -5.88 -11.77
N TYR A 98 -12.34 -4.70 -11.85
CA TYR A 98 -12.62 -3.74 -12.93
C TYR A 98 -12.19 -4.29 -14.31
N SER A 99 -11.07 -5.01 -14.37
CA SER A 99 -10.59 -5.64 -15.61
C SER A 99 -11.53 -6.74 -16.10
N ALA A 100 -11.98 -7.61 -15.18
CA ALA A 100 -12.97 -8.65 -15.49
C ALA A 100 -14.30 -8.05 -15.97
N MET A 101 -14.78 -6.99 -15.32
CA MET A 101 -15.98 -6.28 -15.75
C MET A 101 -15.86 -5.68 -17.16
N GLU A 102 -14.68 -5.20 -17.54
CA GLU A 102 -14.45 -4.67 -18.89
C GLU A 102 -14.41 -5.77 -19.94
N THR A 103 -13.76 -6.89 -19.63
CA THR A 103 -13.73 -8.08 -20.50
C THR A 103 -15.13 -8.61 -20.77
N LEU A 104 -15.96 -8.78 -19.72
CA LEU A 104 -17.34 -9.24 -19.86
C LEU A 104 -18.22 -8.27 -20.66
N LYS A 105 -17.95 -6.96 -20.61
CA LYS A 105 -18.66 -5.98 -21.45
C LYS A 105 -18.28 -6.09 -22.91
N ALA A 106 -17.00 -6.34 -23.20
CA ALA A 106 -16.52 -6.54 -24.56
C ALA A 106 -17.16 -7.79 -25.20
N GLU A 107 -17.19 -8.92 -24.47
CA GLU A 107 -17.82 -10.17 -24.94
C GLU A 107 -19.32 -10.02 -25.19
N ARG A 108 -20.04 -9.29 -24.34
CA ARG A 108 -21.48 -9.05 -24.54
C ARG A 108 -21.78 -8.02 -25.64
N GLY A 109 -20.80 -7.20 -26.02
CA GLY A 109 -20.91 -6.26 -27.13
C GLY A 109 -20.73 -6.90 -28.51
N THR A 110 -20.07 -8.07 -28.58
CA THR A 110 -19.84 -8.80 -29.84
C THR A 110 -20.98 -9.73 -30.25
N ASP A 111 -21.93 -10.02 -29.35
CA ASP A 111 -23.08 -10.90 -29.64
C ASP A 111 -24.28 -10.16 -30.29
N GLY A 112 -24.13 -8.87 -30.61
CA GLY A 112 -25.22 -7.98 -31.05
C GLY A 112 -25.07 -7.34 -32.43
N GLU A 113 -24.05 -7.68 -33.22
CA GLU A 113 -23.90 -7.25 -34.63
C GLU A 113 -24.10 -8.41 -35.62
#